data_AF-A0A2Z6LR92-F1
#
_entry.id   AF-A0A2Z6LR92-F1
#
_cell.length_a   1.000
_cell.length_b   1.000
_cell.length_c   1.000
_cell.angle_alpha   90.00
_cell.angle_beta   90.00
_cell.angle_gamma   90.00
#
_symmetry.space_group_name_H-M   'P 1'
#
loop_
_entity.id
_entity.type
_entity.pdbx_description
1 polymer ?
#
loop_
_entity_poly.entity_id
_entity_poly.type
_entity_poly.pdbx_seq_one_letter_code
_entity_poly.pdbx_strand_id
1 'polypeptide(L)'
;MDREGGYVTRPPLLDDSNYDIWKARMIALLKSMDSRTWKVVLKGWEHPKVKDANGADTDVLKPEEEWTTAEDSLALCNSKALNALFNGVDKNMFRLIKKCEVAKDAWEILKTTQEGTAKVKISRLQNLTRKFENLRMKEDESVHNFYMNVMDFANSFDDLGEKLSDEKIVRKILRSLTKKFDMKVIAMEEAQDISTMKVDELIGSLQ
;
A
#
# COMPACT_ATOMS: atom_id res chain seq x y z
N MET A 1 7.57 20.76 -19.68
CA MET A 1 8.89 20.67 -19.00
C MET A 1 8.66 21.19 -17.59
N ASP A 2 8.19 20.33 -16.70
CA ASP A 2 7.89 20.77 -15.34
C ASP A 2 9.13 20.55 -14.48
N ARG A 3 9.94 21.60 -14.38
CA ARG A 3 11.00 21.70 -13.39
C ARG A 3 10.36 22.15 -12.07
N GLU A 4 9.88 21.22 -11.27
CA GLU A 4 9.65 21.49 -9.84
C GLU A 4 10.82 20.96 -9.02
N GLY A 5 11.87 21.78 -8.94
CA GLY A 5 12.65 21.87 -7.71
C GLY A 5 11.95 22.89 -6.81
N GLY A 6 11.07 22.43 -5.92
CA GLY A 6 10.26 23.30 -5.07
C GLY A 6 10.32 22.88 -3.60
N TYR A 7 10.96 23.71 -2.78
CA TYR A 7 10.97 23.78 -1.31
C TYR A 7 10.73 22.47 -0.55
N VAL A 8 11.79 21.95 0.08
CA VAL A 8 11.85 20.73 0.93
C VAL A 8 10.82 20.71 2.08
N THR A 9 10.10 21.81 2.30
CA THR A 9 9.18 22.01 3.42
C THR A 9 7.70 22.02 3.06
N ARG A 10 7.31 22.07 1.77
CA ARG A 10 5.90 22.13 1.38
C ARG A 10 5.30 20.72 1.24
N PRO A 11 4.11 20.45 1.81
CA PRO A 11 3.42 19.19 1.58
C PRO A 11 3.12 18.94 0.09
N PRO A 12 3.34 17.71 -0.43
CA PRO A 12 2.93 17.36 -1.78
C PRO A 12 1.40 17.48 -1.89
N LEU A 13 0.89 17.97 -3.01
CA LEU A 13 -0.55 18.08 -3.22
C LEU A 13 -1.11 16.77 -3.78
N LEU A 14 -2.10 16.19 -3.10
CA LEU A 14 -2.83 15.01 -3.57
C LEU A 14 -3.85 15.41 -4.64
N ASP A 15 -3.78 14.74 -5.79
CA ASP A 15 -4.80 14.75 -6.84
C ASP A 15 -5.26 13.32 -7.18
N ASP A 16 -6.22 13.19 -8.09
CA ASP A 16 -6.89 11.92 -8.43
C ASP A 16 -5.96 10.89 -9.13
N SER A 17 -4.75 11.28 -9.51
CA SER A 17 -3.83 10.46 -10.32
C SER A 17 -2.50 10.16 -9.63
N ASN A 18 -2.19 10.83 -8.52
CA ASN A 18 -0.83 10.86 -7.98
C ASN A 18 -0.68 10.21 -6.59
N TYR A 19 -1.70 9.48 -6.12
CA TYR A 19 -1.75 9.00 -4.73
C TYR A 19 -0.49 8.24 -4.28
N ASP A 20 0.06 7.33 -5.09
CA ASP A 20 1.25 6.56 -4.70
C ASP A 20 2.48 7.46 -4.51
N ILE A 21 2.67 8.41 -5.42
CA ILE A 21 3.75 9.41 -5.36
C ILE A 21 3.53 10.33 -4.16
N TRP A 22 2.30 10.81 -3.98
CA TRP A 22 1.91 11.67 -2.87
C TRP A 22 2.16 10.98 -1.53
N LYS A 23 1.72 9.74 -1.38
CA LYS A 23 1.86 8.93 -0.17
C LYS A 23 3.32 8.76 0.21
N ALA A 24 4.17 8.37 -0.76
CA ALA A 24 5.60 8.23 -0.51
C ALA A 24 6.25 9.55 -0.07
N ARG A 25 5.94 10.65 -0.75
CA ARG A 25 6.48 11.99 -0.42
C ARG A 25 5.96 12.54 0.91
N MET A 26 4.68 12.33 1.22
CA MET A 26 4.07 12.75 2.49
C MET A 26 4.69 12.00 3.66
N ILE A 27 4.87 10.68 3.53
CA ILE A 27 5.57 9.87 4.55
C ILE A 27 7.00 10.40 4.76
N ALA A 28 7.73 10.69 3.67
CA ALA A 28 9.09 11.21 3.75
C ALA A 28 9.14 12.57 4.46
N LEU A 29 8.22 13.48 4.13
CA LEU A 29 8.08 14.79 4.77
C LEU A 29 7.78 14.67 6.27
N LEU A 30 6.80 13.85 6.66
CA LEU A 30 6.44 13.67 8.06
C LEU A 30 7.60 13.09 8.87
N LYS A 31 8.37 12.17 8.28
CA LYS A 31 9.58 11.62 8.90
C LYS A 31 10.71 12.65 9.03
N SER A 32 10.85 13.56 8.07
CA SER A 32 11.91 14.59 8.10
C SER A 32 11.60 15.72 9.09
N MET A 33 10.32 16.01 9.36
CA MET A 33 9.91 17.01 10.35
C MET A 33 10.29 16.62 11.79
N ASP A 34 9.97 15.38 12.20
CA ASP A 34 10.40 14.75 13.45
C ASP A 34 10.14 13.25 13.31
N SER A 35 11.11 12.41 13.68
CA SER A 35 10.98 10.94 13.62
C SER A 35 9.74 10.38 14.35
N ARG A 36 9.17 11.13 15.30
CA ARG A 36 7.96 10.78 16.06
C ARG A 36 6.67 11.19 15.36
N THR A 37 6.71 12.17 14.45
CA THR A 37 5.51 12.66 13.73
C THR A 37 4.86 11.54 12.93
N TRP A 38 5.63 10.79 12.14
CA TRP A 38 5.11 9.61 11.43
C TRP A 38 4.64 8.50 12.40
N LYS A 39 5.31 8.32 13.54
CA LYS A 39 4.90 7.31 14.54
C LYS A 39 3.53 7.63 15.13
N VAL A 40 3.22 8.91 15.34
CA VAL A 40 1.89 9.35 15.83
C VAL A 40 0.81 9.09 14.79
N VAL A 41 1.08 9.29 13.49
CA VAL A 41 0.13 8.91 12.42
C VAL A 41 -0.19 7.42 12.43
N LEU A 42 0.80 6.56 12.72
CA LEU A 42 0.58 5.11 12.82
C LEU A 42 -0.16 4.69 14.10
N LYS A 43 0.30 5.20 15.25
CA LYS A 43 -0.24 4.79 16.57
C LYS A 43 -1.61 5.41 16.83
N GLY A 44 -1.78 6.67 16.47
CA GLY A 44 -2.86 7.52 16.95
C GLY A 44 -2.37 8.36 18.12
N TRP A 45 -2.84 9.59 18.18
CA TRP A 45 -2.73 10.43 19.37
C TRP A 45 -4.05 10.36 20.12
N GLU A 46 -3.95 10.33 21.44
CA GLU A 46 -5.10 10.41 22.33
C GLU A 46 -4.88 11.61 23.25
N HIS A 47 -5.96 12.35 23.49
CA HIS A 47 -5.91 13.48 24.41
C HIS A 47 -5.58 12.98 25.82
N PRO A 48 -4.57 13.57 26.51
CA PRO A 48 -4.26 13.21 27.88
C PRO A 48 -5.47 13.30 28.80
N LYS A 49 -5.59 12.35 29.73
CA LYS A 49 -6.68 12.28 30.70
C LYS A 49 -6.15 12.43 32.12
N VAL A 50 -7.00 12.92 33.01
CA VAL A 50 -6.67 13.04 34.45
C VAL A 50 -6.54 11.64 35.02
N LYS A 51 -5.54 11.42 35.89
CA LYS A 51 -5.32 10.14 36.56
C LYS A 51 -5.99 10.09 37.92
N ASP A 52 -6.53 8.94 38.28
CA ASP A 52 -7.09 8.68 39.61
C ASP A 52 -5.97 8.48 40.65
N ALA A 53 -6.36 8.27 41.91
CA ALA A 53 -5.43 8.04 43.01
C ALA A 53 -4.55 6.78 42.85
N ASN A 54 -4.97 5.83 41.99
CA ASN A 54 -4.24 4.61 41.67
C ASN A 54 -3.38 4.75 40.40
N GLY A 55 -3.38 5.93 39.77
CA GLY A 55 -2.63 6.22 38.54
C GLY A 55 -3.28 5.74 37.25
N ALA A 56 -4.57 5.34 37.28
CA ALA A 56 -5.34 4.95 36.11
C ALA A 56 -6.00 6.16 35.44
N ASP A 57 -6.13 6.13 34.12
CA ASP A 57 -6.79 7.20 33.37
C ASP A 57 -8.29 7.24 33.68
N THR A 58 -8.81 8.43 34.00
CA THR A 58 -10.24 8.70 34.15
C THR A 58 -10.85 9.09 32.79
N ASP A 59 -12.16 9.33 32.71
CA ASP A 59 -12.79 9.87 31.50
C ASP A 59 -12.66 11.40 31.36
N VAL A 60 -12.07 12.07 32.35
CA VAL A 60 -11.90 13.52 32.34
C VAL A 60 -10.66 13.89 31.53
N LEU A 61 -10.83 14.74 30.52
CA LEU A 61 -9.71 15.29 29.76
C LEU A 61 -8.86 16.20 30.65
N LYS A 62 -7.55 16.01 30.58
CA LYS A 62 -6.59 16.79 31.35
C LYS A 62 -6.36 18.15 30.67
N PRO A 63 -6.48 19.29 31.38
CA PRO A 63 -6.20 20.61 30.80
C PRO A 63 -4.80 20.68 30.17
N GLU A 64 -4.66 21.40 29.05
CA GLU A 64 -3.39 21.49 28.30
C GLU A 64 -2.26 22.06 29.18
N GLU A 65 -2.58 22.97 30.09
CA GLU A 65 -1.62 23.60 31.01
C GLU A 65 -0.97 22.61 31.99
N GLU A 66 -1.59 21.45 32.20
CA GLU A 66 -1.10 20.41 33.10
C GLU A 66 -0.34 19.30 32.37
N TRP A 67 -0.25 19.36 31.04
CA TRP A 67 0.41 18.32 30.25
C TRP A 67 1.89 18.21 30.61
N THR A 68 2.36 16.97 30.66
CA THR A 68 3.79 16.69 30.78
C THR A 68 4.48 16.99 29.46
N THR A 69 5.80 17.21 29.48
CA THR A 69 6.59 17.41 28.27
C THR A 69 6.42 16.27 27.24
N ALA A 70 6.17 15.04 27.70
CA ALA A 70 5.93 13.90 26.82
C ALA A 70 4.56 13.97 26.13
N GLU A 71 3.52 14.36 26.88
CA GLU A 71 2.15 14.58 26.37
C GLU A 71 2.12 15.71 25.35
N ASP A 72 2.70 16.87 25.70
CA ASP A 72 2.89 18.01 24.79
C ASP A 72 3.62 17.61 23.51
N SER A 73 4.71 16.85 23.65
CA SER A 73 5.49 16.43 22.51
C SER A 73 4.71 15.53 21.55
N LEU A 74 3.79 14.69 22.06
CA LEU A 74 2.94 13.85 21.22
C LEU A 74 1.82 14.66 20.56
N ALA A 75 1.18 15.57 21.30
CA ALA A 75 0.17 16.49 20.76
C ALA A 75 0.74 17.40 19.67
N LEU A 76 1.97 17.90 19.85
CA LEU A 76 2.69 18.66 18.84
C LEU A 76 2.98 17.83 17.59
N CYS A 77 3.40 16.58 17.74
CA CYS A 77 3.62 15.67 16.60
C CYS A 77 2.31 15.39 15.85
N ASN A 78 1.21 15.17 16.56
CA ASN A 78 -0.12 15.03 15.96
C ASN A 78 -0.51 16.28 15.16
N SER A 79 -0.36 17.47 15.76
CA SER A 79 -0.70 18.75 15.13
C SER A 79 0.14 19.02 13.89
N LYS A 80 1.46 18.74 13.93
CA LYS A 80 2.35 18.84 12.76
C LYS A 80 1.90 17.92 11.64
N ALA A 81 1.59 16.66 11.96
CA ALA A 81 1.13 15.70 10.97
C ALA A 81 -0.20 16.13 10.35
N LEU A 82 -1.18 16.52 11.17
CA LEU A 82 -2.49 16.97 10.72
C LEU A 82 -2.37 18.22 9.83
N ASN A 83 -1.54 19.18 10.21
CA ASN A 83 -1.26 20.37 9.41
C ASN A 83 -0.67 20.02 8.04
N ALA A 84 0.32 19.10 8.00
CA ALA A 84 0.90 18.66 6.74
C ALA A 84 -0.14 17.96 5.85
N LEU A 85 -1.00 17.12 6.42
CA LEU A 85 -2.07 16.44 5.68
C LEU A 85 -3.10 17.44 5.14
N PHE A 86 -3.53 18.41 5.95
CA PHE A 86 -4.49 19.43 5.52
C PHE A 86 -3.97 20.30 4.38
N ASN A 87 -2.68 20.63 4.39
CA ASN A 87 -2.04 21.44 3.36
C ASN A 87 -1.54 20.62 2.16
N GLY A 88 -1.53 19.28 2.28
CA GLY A 88 -1.09 18.36 1.24
C GLY A 88 -2.22 17.78 0.41
N VAL A 89 -3.43 18.33 0.48
CA VAL A 89 -4.58 17.79 -0.23
C VAL A 89 -5.33 18.89 -0.98
N ASP A 90 -6.01 18.52 -2.05
CA ASP A 90 -6.89 19.43 -2.78
C ASP A 90 -8.15 19.78 -1.96
N LYS A 91 -9.01 20.65 -2.53
CA LYS A 91 -10.24 21.08 -1.85
C LYS A 91 -11.23 19.94 -1.62
N ASN A 92 -11.25 18.91 -2.46
CA ASN A 92 -12.21 17.81 -2.34
C ASN A 92 -11.79 16.86 -1.21
N MET A 93 -10.53 16.46 -1.22
CA MET A 93 -9.92 15.62 -0.19
C MET A 93 -9.88 16.33 1.16
N PHE A 94 -9.61 17.64 1.19
CA PHE A 94 -9.69 18.44 2.42
C PHE A 94 -11.07 18.35 3.08
N ARG A 95 -12.16 18.36 2.30
CA ARG A 95 -13.53 18.27 2.86
C ARG A 95 -13.76 16.97 3.62
N LEU A 96 -13.06 15.89 3.27
CA LEU A 96 -13.18 14.59 3.92
C LEU A 96 -12.50 14.56 5.30
N ILE A 97 -11.38 15.28 5.44
CA ILE A 97 -10.54 15.23 6.65
C ILE A 97 -10.62 16.47 7.54
N LYS A 98 -11.29 17.55 7.11
CA LYS A 98 -11.31 18.86 7.80
C LYS A 98 -11.78 18.84 9.26
N LYS A 99 -12.46 17.76 9.69
CA LYS A 99 -12.95 17.59 11.07
C LYS A 99 -12.09 16.63 11.90
N CYS A 100 -11.04 16.06 11.33
CA CYS A 100 -10.15 15.16 12.05
C CYS A 100 -9.31 15.96 13.04
N GLU A 101 -9.28 15.52 14.29
CA GLU A 101 -8.39 16.04 15.33
C GLU A 101 -7.15 15.14 15.46
N VAL A 102 -7.26 13.86 15.10
CA VAL A 102 -6.17 12.90 15.10
C VAL A 102 -5.64 12.71 13.68
N ALA A 103 -4.34 12.90 13.49
CA ALA A 103 -3.70 12.78 12.17
C ALA A 103 -3.80 11.37 11.57
N LYS A 104 -3.86 10.34 12.42
CA LYS A 104 -4.14 8.95 12.01
C LYS A 104 -5.47 8.82 11.28
N ASP A 105 -6.53 9.43 11.80
CA ASP A 105 -7.86 9.34 11.22
C ASP A 105 -7.89 10.04 9.85
N ALA A 106 -7.28 11.23 9.77
CA ALA A 106 -7.12 11.94 8.50
C ALA A 106 -6.36 11.08 7.47
N TRP A 107 -5.25 10.46 7.89
CA TRP A 107 -4.45 9.58 7.03
C TRP A 107 -5.25 8.37 6.52
N GLU A 108 -5.96 7.66 7.41
CA GLU A 108 -6.74 6.48 7.04
C GLU A 108 -7.94 6.83 6.16
N ILE A 109 -8.57 8.00 6.34
CA ILE A 109 -9.62 8.49 5.43
C ILE A 109 -9.06 8.73 4.02
N LEU A 110 -7.93 9.45 3.89
CA LEU A 110 -7.30 9.69 2.59
C LEU A 110 -6.89 8.40 1.91
N LYS A 111 -6.24 7.50 2.67
CA LYS A 111 -5.85 6.18 2.18
C LYS A 111 -7.05 5.36 1.73
N THR A 112 -8.11 5.28 2.54
CA THR A 112 -9.33 4.55 2.20
C THR A 112 -10.06 5.15 1.00
N THR A 113 -10.00 6.47 0.83
CA THR A 113 -10.63 7.17 -0.31
C THR A 113 -9.90 6.83 -1.61
N GLN A 114 -8.57 6.78 -1.57
CA GLN A 114 -7.74 6.60 -2.77
C GLN A 114 -7.47 5.12 -3.10
N GLU A 115 -7.12 4.31 -2.11
CA GLU A 115 -6.90 2.86 -2.27
C GLU A 115 -8.21 2.05 -2.27
N GLY A 116 -9.32 2.66 -1.83
CA GLY A 116 -10.57 1.98 -1.51
C GLY A 116 -10.56 1.37 -0.10
N THR A 117 -11.73 0.94 0.38
CA THR A 117 -11.84 0.24 1.67
C THR A 117 -11.16 -1.13 1.60
N ALA A 118 -10.73 -1.66 2.76
CA ALA A 118 -10.23 -3.03 2.85
C ALA A 118 -11.21 -4.05 2.24
N LYS A 119 -12.52 -3.83 2.37
CA LYS A 119 -13.57 -4.67 1.77
C LYS A 119 -13.56 -4.61 0.24
N VAL A 120 -13.42 -3.41 -0.35
CA VAL A 120 -13.31 -3.24 -1.81
C VAL A 120 -12.02 -3.87 -2.32
N LYS A 121 -10.90 -3.68 -1.61
CA LYS A 121 -9.61 -4.30 -1.92
C LYS A 121 -9.69 -5.83 -1.92
N ILE A 122 -10.30 -6.42 -0.89
CA ILE A 122 -10.55 -7.87 -0.83
C ILE A 122 -11.45 -8.33 -1.98
N SER A 123 -12.52 -7.59 -2.31
CA SER A 123 -13.40 -7.94 -3.44
C SER A 123 -12.68 -7.87 -4.79
N ARG A 124 -11.80 -6.89 -4.99
CA ARG A 124 -10.94 -6.79 -6.18
C ARG A 124 -9.95 -7.96 -6.24
N LEU A 125 -9.28 -8.28 -5.14
CA LEU A 125 -8.39 -9.44 -5.04
C LEU A 125 -9.11 -10.75 -5.37
N GLN A 126 -10.30 -10.99 -4.80
CA GLN A 126 -11.09 -12.19 -5.10
C GLN A 126 -11.45 -12.29 -6.60
N ASN A 127 -11.84 -11.17 -7.22
CA ASN A 127 -12.11 -11.14 -8.65
C ASN A 127 -10.85 -11.39 -9.49
N LEU A 128 -9.72 -10.83 -9.07
CA LEU A 128 -8.43 -11.00 -9.73
C LEU A 128 -7.95 -12.46 -9.62
N THR A 129 -8.02 -13.07 -8.43
CA THR A 129 -7.74 -14.49 -8.18
C THR A 129 -8.57 -15.39 -9.08
N ARG A 130 -9.88 -15.16 -9.16
CA ARG A 130 -10.75 -15.95 -10.05
C ARG A 130 -10.33 -15.84 -11.52
N LYS A 131 -10.01 -14.63 -11.99
CA LYS A 131 -9.55 -14.41 -13.38
C LYS A 131 -8.19 -15.07 -13.61
N PHE A 132 -7.26 -14.94 -12.67
CA PHE A 132 -5.94 -15.53 -12.72
C PHE A 132 -6.02 -17.06 -12.71
N GLU A 133 -6.82 -17.68 -11.84
CA GLU A 133 -7.01 -19.13 -11.80
C GLU A 133 -7.56 -19.68 -13.12
N ASN A 134 -8.48 -18.95 -13.76
CA ASN A 134 -9.07 -19.30 -15.06
C ASN A 134 -8.20 -18.94 -16.27
N LEU A 135 -7.12 -18.19 -16.09
CA LEU A 135 -6.24 -17.79 -17.18
C LEU A 135 -5.66 -19.03 -17.88
N ARG A 136 -5.76 -19.08 -19.21
CA ARG A 136 -5.23 -20.14 -20.06
C ARG A 136 -4.58 -19.49 -21.28
N MET A 137 -3.48 -20.09 -21.73
CA MET A 137 -2.84 -19.74 -22.98
C MET A 137 -3.75 -20.17 -24.13
N LYS A 138 -3.94 -19.30 -25.12
CA LYS A 138 -4.71 -19.64 -26.33
C LYS A 138 -3.86 -20.45 -27.30
N GLU A 139 -4.49 -21.24 -28.15
CA GLU A 139 -3.81 -22.12 -29.12
C GLU A 139 -2.85 -21.35 -30.05
N ASP A 140 -3.27 -20.15 -30.48
CA ASP A 140 -2.56 -19.24 -31.38
C ASP A 140 -1.69 -18.19 -30.66
N GLU A 141 -1.70 -18.17 -29.33
CA GLU A 141 -0.91 -17.25 -28.53
C GLU A 141 0.56 -17.70 -28.47
N SER A 142 1.48 -16.73 -28.47
CA SER A 142 2.91 -16.99 -28.25
C SER A 142 3.21 -17.10 -26.75
N VAL A 143 4.25 -17.84 -26.37
CA VAL A 143 4.69 -17.94 -24.96
C VAL A 143 4.98 -16.56 -24.39
N HIS A 144 5.60 -15.68 -25.18
CA HIS A 144 5.91 -14.31 -24.75
C HIS A 144 4.65 -13.49 -24.45
N ASN A 145 3.65 -13.53 -25.34
CA ASN A 145 2.40 -12.78 -25.12
C ASN A 145 1.65 -13.32 -23.90
N PHE A 146 1.60 -14.65 -23.75
CA PHE A 146 0.99 -15.27 -22.57
C PHE A 146 1.74 -14.88 -21.29
N TYR A 147 3.07 -14.88 -21.31
CA TYR A 147 3.90 -14.45 -20.19
C TYR A 147 3.63 -12.99 -19.80
N MET A 148 3.57 -12.06 -20.76
CA MET A 148 3.24 -10.67 -20.49
C MET A 148 1.87 -10.53 -19.80
N ASN A 149 0.87 -11.27 -20.26
CA ASN A 149 -0.45 -11.30 -19.63
C ASN A 149 -0.38 -11.80 -18.18
N VAL A 150 0.39 -12.87 -17.91
CA VAL A 150 0.62 -13.35 -16.54
C VAL A 150 1.30 -12.29 -15.67
N MET A 151 2.25 -11.52 -16.21
CA MET A 151 2.91 -10.43 -15.49
C MET A 151 1.97 -9.26 -15.22
N ASP A 152 1.05 -8.93 -16.12
CA ASP A 152 0.02 -7.92 -15.88
C ASP A 152 -0.87 -8.30 -14.69
N PHE A 153 -1.20 -9.58 -14.55
CA PHE A 153 -1.87 -10.09 -13.35
C PHE A 153 -0.99 -9.95 -12.10
N ALA A 154 0.27 -10.36 -12.16
CA ALA A 154 1.19 -10.27 -11.01
C ALA A 154 1.34 -8.81 -10.52
N ASN A 155 1.46 -7.86 -11.44
CA ASN A 155 1.49 -6.43 -11.12
C ASN A 155 0.17 -5.96 -10.50
N SER A 156 -0.97 -6.36 -11.06
CA SER A 156 -2.29 -6.02 -10.50
C SER A 156 -2.49 -6.57 -9.07
N PHE A 157 -1.89 -7.71 -8.76
CA PHE A 157 -1.88 -8.28 -7.41
C PHE A 157 -1.00 -7.45 -6.47
N ASP A 158 0.19 -7.04 -6.91
CA ASP A 158 1.12 -6.21 -6.15
C ASP A 158 0.56 -4.80 -5.87
N ASP A 159 -0.14 -4.20 -6.84
CA ASP A 159 -0.88 -2.93 -6.66
C ASP A 159 -1.94 -3.04 -5.56
N LEU A 160 -2.51 -4.24 -5.40
CA LEU A 160 -3.43 -4.58 -4.31
C LEU A 160 -2.69 -5.17 -3.09
N GLY A 161 -1.38 -4.97 -2.98
CA GLY A 161 -0.55 -5.35 -1.83
C GLY A 161 -0.42 -6.86 -1.59
N GLU A 162 -0.72 -7.70 -2.58
CA GLU A 162 -0.45 -9.15 -2.54
C GLU A 162 0.62 -9.50 -3.56
N LYS A 163 1.86 -9.67 -3.12
CA LYS A 163 2.94 -10.08 -4.03
C LYS A 163 2.85 -11.58 -4.32
N LEU A 164 2.75 -11.95 -5.59
CA LEU A 164 2.83 -13.36 -6.01
C LEU A 164 4.29 -13.85 -5.95
N SER A 165 4.51 -15.06 -5.44
CA SER A 165 5.82 -15.71 -5.49
C SER A 165 6.12 -16.28 -6.88
N ASP A 166 7.39 -16.39 -7.22
CA ASP A 166 7.85 -17.05 -8.46
C ASP A 166 7.25 -18.45 -8.59
N GLU A 167 7.27 -19.25 -7.52
CA GLU A 167 6.65 -20.58 -7.47
C GLU A 167 5.16 -20.56 -7.89
N LYS A 168 4.38 -19.58 -7.40
CA LYS A 168 2.95 -19.45 -7.73
C LYS A 168 2.77 -19.09 -9.21
N ILE A 169 3.63 -18.21 -9.75
CA ILE A 169 3.61 -17.79 -11.15
C ILE A 169 4.05 -18.94 -12.07
N VAL A 170 5.17 -19.61 -11.77
CA VAL A 170 5.71 -20.75 -12.53
C VAL A 170 4.68 -21.86 -12.63
N ARG A 171 4.12 -22.31 -11.50
CA ARG A 171 3.06 -23.33 -11.50
C ARG A 171 1.84 -22.89 -12.30
N LYS A 172 1.48 -21.61 -12.21
CA LYS A 172 0.35 -21.09 -12.98
C LYS A 172 0.61 -21.19 -14.47
N ILE A 173 1.79 -20.77 -14.93
CA ILE A 173 2.18 -20.83 -16.34
C ILE A 173 2.11 -22.29 -16.81
N LEU A 174 2.83 -23.21 -16.16
CA LEU A 174 2.90 -24.62 -16.55
C LEU A 174 1.51 -25.26 -16.68
N ARG A 175 0.59 -25.01 -15.73
CA ARG A 175 -0.80 -25.53 -15.74
C ARG A 175 -1.72 -24.88 -16.78
N SER A 176 -1.26 -23.81 -17.42
CA SER A 176 -2.07 -22.98 -18.31
C SER A 176 -1.58 -22.96 -19.75
N LEU A 177 -0.41 -23.57 -20.02
CA LEU A 177 0.08 -23.80 -21.37
C LEU A 177 -0.86 -24.73 -22.13
N THR A 178 -0.89 -24.56 -23.45
CA THR A 178 -1.62 -25.43 -24.38
C THR A 178 -0.94 -26.81 -24.48
N LYS A 179 -1.68 -27.83 -24.93
CA LYS A 179 -1.21 -29.22 -25.03
C LYS A 179 0.08 -29.42 -25.85
N LYS A 180 0.38 -28.50 -26.77
CA LYS A 180 1.64 -28.52 -27.55
C LYS A 180 2.91 -28.48 -26.68
N PHE A 181 2.80 -28.05 -25.42
CA PHE A 181 3.91 -28.00 -24.47
C PHE A 181 3.97 -29.18 -23.50
N ASP A 182 2.99 -30.11 -23.52
CA ASP A 182 2.88 -31.17 -22.49
C ASP A 182 4.18 -31.97 -22.32
N MET A 183 4.81 -32.40 -23.43
CA MET A 183 6.07 -33.14 -23.35
C MET A 183 7.22 -32.32 -22.75
N LYS A 184 7.27 -31.02 -23.05
CA LYS A 184 8.30 -30.10 -22.52
C LYS A 184 8.09 -29.85 -21.03
N VAL A 185 6.83 -29.68 -20.60
CA VAL A 185 6.46 -29.54 -19.19
C VAL A 185 6.84 -30.78 -18.38
N ILE A 186 6.49 -31.98 -18.86
CA ILE A 186 6.84 -33.25 -18.18
C ILE A 186 8.35 -33.36 -17.99
N ALA A 187 9.13 -33.12 -19.06
CA ALA A 187 10.58 -33.19 -18.97
C ALA A 187 11.18 -32.18 -17.97
N MET A 188 10.59 -30.98 -17.86
CA MET A 188 11.00 -29.98 -16.87
C MET A 188 10.64 -30.40 -15.44
N GLU A 189 9.43 -30.91 -15.21
CA GLU A 189 8.99 -31.38 -13.89
C GLU A 189 9.83 -32.58 -13.38
N GLU A 190 10.34 -33.41 -14.28
CA GLU A 190 11.26 -34.51 -13.93
C GLU A 190 12.70 -34.06 -13.67
N ALA A 191 13.17 -33.04 -14.38
CA ALA A 191 14.57 -32.61 -14.35
C ALA A 191 14.85 -31.52 -13.29
N GLN A 192 13.84 -30.74 -12.88
CA GLN A 192 14.02 -29.53 -12.09
C GLN A 192 13.03 -29.44 -10.93
N ASP A 193 13.45 -28.80 -9.84
CA ASP A 193 12.55 -28.47 -8.73
C ASP A 193 11.77 -27.18 -9.03
N ILE A 194 10.53 -27.36 -9.49
CA ILE A 194 9.59 -26.28 -9.82
C ILE A 194 9.33 -25.35 -8.63
N SER A 195 9.52 -25.80 -7.38
CA SER A 195 9.28 -24.95 -6.20
C SER A 195 10.34 -23.86 -6.00
N THR A 196 11.53 -24.02 -6.60
CA THR A 196 12.64 -23.08 -6.48
C THR A 196 12.97 -22.37 -7.80
N MET A 197 12.33 -22.76 -8.89
CA MET A 197 12.53 -22.19 -10.22
C MET A 197 12.11 -20.72 -10.29
N LYS A 198 12.93 -19.90 -10.95
CA LYS A 198 12.58 -18.50 -11.25
C LYS A 198 11.73 -18.38 -12.51
N VAL A 199 10.89 -17.36 -12.57
CA VAL A 199 10.02 -17.11 -13.72
C VAL A 199 10.84 -16.91 -15.00
N ASP A 200 11.93 -16.13 -14.96
CA ASP A 200 12.76 -15.89 -16.14
C ASP A 200 13.43 -17.16 -16.67
N GLU A 201 13.81 -18.08 -15.77
CA GLU A 201 14.39 -19.38 -16.13
C GLU A 201 13.37 -20.26 -16.86
N LEU A 202 12.13 -20.29 -16.36
CA LEU A 202 11.02 -20.98 -17.01
C LEU A 202 10.79 -20.42 -18.42
N ILE A 203 10.70 -19.10 -18.56
CA ILE A 203 10.43 -18.47 -19.86
C ILE A 203 11.56 -18.75 -20.85
N GLY A 204 12.82 -18.66 -20.42
CA GLY A 204 13.97 -19.03 -21.25
C GLY A 204 13.95 -20.50 -21.67
N SER A 205 13.44 -21.37 -20.79
CA SER A 205 13.30 -22.80 -21.09
C SER A 205 12.16 -23.06 -22.08
N LEU A 206 11.06 -22.30 -22.05
CA LEU A 206 9.87 -22.51 -22.89
C LEU A 206 9.98 -21.98 -24.32
N GLN A 207 10.82 -20.95 -24.54
CA GLN A 207 11.19 -20.47 -25.88
C GLN A 207 11.97 -21.51 -26.69
#